data_AF-A0AAN8B7L5-F1
#
_entry.id   AF-A0AAN8B7L5-F1
#
_cell.length_a   1.000
_cell.length_b   1.000
_cell.length_c   1.000
_cell.angle_alpha   90.00
_cell.angle_beta   90.00
_cell.angle_gamma   90.00
#
_symmetry.space_group_name_H-M   'P 1'
#
loop_
_entity.id
_entity.type
_entity.pdbx_description
1 polymer ?
#
loop_
_entity_poly.entity_id
_entity_poly.type
_entity_poly.pdbx_seq_one_letter_code
_entity_poly.pdbx_strand_id
1 'polypeptide(L)'
;MSRRPDLMDKPLTHRTLGELVADFESSYKRYQHTLKKVKIGLYVPHDPHVFQPIEWKHLVLNAARLGPQEMRKELEKHGRDMRMKILKSSSAQSPIKERSRGKSLSPRRRQSTQRRDKSPASVERKPPELSTLSDGYQIRI
;
A
#
# COMPACT_ATOMS: atom_id res chain seq x y z
N MET A 1 7.32 -17.32 3.04
CA MET A 1 7.61 -18.65 3.64
C MET A 1 8.59 -18.51 4.80
N SER A 2 8.52 -19.41 5.78
CA SER A 2 9.38 -19.42 6.97
C SER A 2 10.53 -20.42 6.84
N ARG A 3 11.62 -20.18 7.57
CA ARG A 3 12.76 -21.12 7.70
C ARG A 3 12.46 -22.28 8.67
N ARG A 4 11.40 -22.17 9.47
CA ARG A 4 10.98 -23.19 10.44
C ARG A 4 9.66 -23.80 9.97
N PRO A 5 9.56 -25.14 9.86
CA PRO A 5 8.39 -25.80 9.27
C PRO A 5 7.11 -25.61 10.09
N ASP A 6 7.24 -25.43 11.41
CA ASP A 6 6.15 -25.18 12.34
C ASP A 6 5.71 -23.70 12.41
N LEU A 7 6.32 -22.82 11.61
CA LEU A 7 5.98 -21.40 11.49
C LEU A 7 5.49 -21.04 10.07
N MET A 8 4.93 -21.99 9.34
CA MET A 8 4.39 -21.81 7.99
C MET A 8 3.02 -22.48 7.86
N ASP A 9 2.94 -23.58 7.12
CA ASP A 9 1.70 -24.30 6.86
C ASP A 9 1.15 -24.96 8.12
N LYS A 10 -0.15 -24.83 8.30
CA LYS A 10 -0.91 -25.46 9.38
C LYS A 10 -2.07 -26.24 8.75
N PRO A 11 -2.30 -27.49 9.17
CA PRO A 11 -3.43 -28.25 8.66
C PRO A 11 -4.75 -27.57 9.06
N LEU A 12 -5.80 -27.81 8.26
CA LEU A 12 -7.14 -27.23 8.48
C LEU A 12 -7.89 -27.97 9.60
N THR A 13 -7.27 -28.09 10.77
CA THR A 13 -7.81 -28.79 11.95
C THR A 13 -8.21 -27.84 13.07
N HIS A 14 -7.73 -26.60 13.04
CA HIS A 14 -8.05 -25.56 14.01
C HIS A 14 -9.51 -25.14 13.86
N ARG A 15 -10.29 -25.20 14.94
CA ARG A 15 -11.72 -24.83 14.91
C ARG A 15 -11.91 -23.33 15.02
N THR A 16 -10.92 -22.64 15.59
CA THR A 16 -10.98 -21.21 15.84
C THR A 16 -9.71 -20.47 15.45
N LEU A 17 -9.82 -19.16 15.25
CA LEU A 17 -8.67 -18.30 14.96
C LEU A 17 -7.73 -18.22 16.18
N GLY A 18 -8.29 -18.21 17.40
CA GLY A 18 -7.52 -18.25 18.63
C GLY A 18 -6.64 -19.49 18.74
N GLU A 19 -7.16 -20.68 18.39
CA GLU A 19 -6.40 -21.93 18.40
C GLU A 19 -5.21 -21.88 17.42
N LEU A 20 -5.44 -21.39 16.19
CA LEU A 20 -4.38 -21.24 15.20
C LEU A 20 -3.25 -20.31 15.69
N VAL A 21 -3.61 -19.15 16.23
CA VAL A 21 -2.62 -18.19 16.74
C VAL A 21 -1.86 -18.74 17.94
N ALA A 22 -2.54 -19.47 18.84
CA ALA A 22 -1.91 -20.10 19.99
C ALA A 22 -0.92 -21.20 19.60
N ASP A 23 -1.18 -21.94 18.52
CA ASP A 23 -0.23 -22.91 17.97
C ASP A 23 1.03 -22.23 17.40
N PHE A 24 0.88 -21.10 16.70
CA PHE A 24 2.02 -20.28 16.30
C PHE A 24 2.80 -19.73 17.50
N GLU A 25 2.12 -19.21 18.53
CA GLU A 25 2.76 -18.74 19.77
C GLU A 25 3.59 -19.85 20.42
N SER A 26 3.01 -21.05 20.53
CA SER A 26 3.68 -22.23 21.09
C SER A 26 4.88 -22.67 20.24
N SER A 27 4.77 -22.54 18.92
CA SER A 27 5.85 -22.81 17.98
C SER A 27 7.00 -21.80 18.13
N TYR A 28 6.71 -20.52 18.29
CA TYR A 28 7.73 -19.50 18.59
C TYR A 28 8.45 -19.77 19.93
N LYS A 29 7.73 -20.21 20.97
CA LYS A 29 8.32 -20.52 22.28
C LYS A 29 9.39 -21.61 22.21
N ARG A 30 9.23 -22.62 21.34
CA ARG A 30 10.24 -23.67 21.12
C ARG A 30 11.59 -23.13 20.63
N TYR A 31 11.59 -21.95 20.03
CA TYR A 31 12.78 -21.27 19.55
C TYR A 31 13.16 -20.05 20.40
N GLN A 32 12.72 -20.02 21.66
CA GLN A 32 13.04 -18.95 22.63
C GLN A 32 12.58 -17.56 22.17
N HIS A 33 11.54 -17.50 21.35
CA HIS A 33 10.90 -16.25 20.97
C HIS A 33 9.67 -15.95 21.83
N THR A 34 9.50 -14.68 22.18
CA THR A 34 8.32 -14.17 22.86
C THR A 34 7.46 -13.38 21.89
N LEU A 35 6.20 -13.77 21.76
CA LEU A 35 5.24 -13.07 20.90
C LEU A 35 4.92 -11.68 21.47
N LYS A 36 5.19 -10.62 20.70
CA LYS A 36 4.95 -9.23 21.13
C LYS A 36 3.70 -8.61 20.54
N LYS A 37 3.43 -8.90 19.26
CA LYS A 37 2.32 -8.31 18.53
C LYS A 37 1.81 -9.28 17.48
N VAL A 38 0.48 -9.34 17.35
CA VAL A 38 -0.21 -10.09 16.29
C VAL A 38 -0.95 -9.09 15.43
N LYS A 39 -0.83 -9.19 14.12
CA LYS A 39 -1.55 -8.37 13.15
C LYS A 39 -2.34 -9.31 12.25
N ILE A 40 -3.64 -9.08 12.14
CA ILE A 40 -4.53 -9.85 11.27
C ILE A 40 -5.18 -8.90 10.28
N GLY A 41 -5.12 -9.30 9.02
CA GLY A 41 -5.73 -8.59 7.91
C GLY A 41 -7.16 -9.02 7.62
N LEU A 42 -7.75 -8.44 6.58
CA LEU A 42 -9.03 -8.90 6.04
C LEU A 42 -8.83 -10.00 4.99
N TYR A 43 -9.93 -10.63 4.57
CA TYR A 43 -9.92 -11.49 3.40
C TYR A 43 -9.46 -10.71 2.16
N VAL A 44 -8.60 -11.34 1.37
CA VAL A 44 -8.15 -10.79 0.09
C VAL A 44 -9.20 -11.11 -0.97
N PRO A 45 -9.70 -10.12 -1.74
CA PRO A 45 -10.59 -10.38 -2.86
C PRO A 45 -9.98 -11.38 -3.85
N HIS A 46 -10.81 -12.30 -4.35
CA HIS A 46 -10.35 -13.31 -5.31
C HIS A 46 -10.32 -12.81 -6.76
N ASP A 47 -11.01 -11.71 -7.08
CA ASP A 47 -10.96 -11.11 -8.41
C ASP A 47 -9.59 -10.44 -8.64
N PRO A 48 -8.77 -10.96 -9.57
CA PRO A 48 -7.44 -10.43 -9.81
C PRO A 48 -7.43 -9.01 -10.42
N HIS A 49 -8.57 -8.52 -10.91
CA HIS A 49 -8.69 -7.16 -11.47
C HIS A 49 -8.99 -6.10 -10.42
N VAL A 50 -9.21 -6.50 -9.16
CA VAL A 50 -9.42 -5.58 -8.06
C VAL A 50 -8.07 -5.01 -7.62
N PHE A 51 -7.85 -3.72 -7.91
CA PHE A 51 -6.64 -2.98 -7.49
C PHE A 51 -6.74 -2.43 -6.05
N GLN A 52 -7.45 -3.14 -5.18
CA GLN A 52 -7.59 -2.73 -3.79
C GLN A 52 -6.32 -3.07 -2.99
N PRO A 53 -5.79 -2.13 -2.19
CA PRO A 53 -4.68 -2.42 -1.29
C PRO A 53 -5.06 -3.50 -0.26
N ILE A 54 -4.18 -4.49 -0.07
CA ILE A 54 -4.35 -5.52 0.96
C ILE A 54 -4.34 -4.87 2.35
N GLU A 55 -5.39 -5.15 3.12
CA GLU A 55 -5.50 -4.69 4.50
C GLU A 55 -4.70 -5.62 5.42
N TRP A 56 -3.44 -5.29 5.70
CA TRP A 56 -2.53 -6.13 6.48
C TRP A 56 -2.75 -6.10 8.01
N LYS A 57 -3.40 -5.05 8.52
CA LYS A 57 -3.39 -4.72 9.96
C LYS A 57 -4.73 -4.20 10.46
N HIS A 58 -5.81 -4.87 10.07
CA HIS A 58 -7.16 -4.53 10.52
C HIS A 58 -7.31 -4.75 12.03
N LEU A 59 -6.83 -5.89 12.53
CA LEU A 59 -6.68 -6.17 13.95
C LEU A 59 -5.21 -6.10 14.34
N VAL A 60 -4.89 -5.37 15.40
CA VAL A 60 -3.53 -5.28 15.96
C VAL A 60 -3.59 -5.53 17.47
N LEU A 61 -3.08 -6.68 17.91
CA LEU A 61 -3.05 -7.08 19.31
C LEU A 61 -1.64 -6.96 19.87
N ASN A 62 -1.51 -6.39 21.08
CA ASN A 62 -0.25 -6.40 21.82
C ASN A 62 -0.23 -7.61 22.77
N ALA A 63 0.31 -8.73 22.29
CA ALA A 63 0.37 -9.99 23.03
C ALA A 63 1.21 -9.89 24.32
N ALA A 64 2.12 -8.93 24.43
CA ALA A 64 2.90 -8.72 25.64
C ALA A 64 2.11 -8.01 26.75
N ARG A 65 1.03 -7.28 26.40
CA ARG A 65 0.20 -6.53 27.36
C ARG A 65 -1.14 -7.19 27.61
N LEU A 66 -1.66 -7.92 26.62
CA LEU A 66 -2.98 -8.52 26.67
C LEU A 66 -2.91 -9.90 27.31
N GLY A 67 -3.81 -10.20 28.24
CA GLY A 67 -3.90 -11.53 28.83
C GLY A 67 -4.33 -12.58 27.79
N PRO A 68 -3.98 -13.87 27.97
CA PRO A 68 -4.31 -14.92 27.00
C PRO A 68 -5.81 -15.04 26.69
N GLN A 69 -6.66 -14.89 27.71
CA GLN A 69 -8.12 -14.97 27.56
C GLN A 69 -8.69 -13.79 26.76
N GLU A 70 -8.22 -12.57 27.05
CA GLU A 70 -8.60 -11.36 26.30
C GLU A 70 -8.10 -11.41 24.86
N MET A 71 -6.88 -11.90 24.63
CA MET A 71 -6.35 -12.12 23.28
C MET A 71 -7.22 -13.10 22.50
N ARG A 72 -7.59 -14.24 23.12
CA ARG A 72 -8.49 -15.21 22.50
C ARG A 72 -9.83 -14.58 22.16
N LYS A 73 -10.44 -13.83 23.10
CA LYS A 73 -11.72 -13.15 22.89
C LYS A 73 -11.69 -12.20 21.69
N GLU A 74 -10.65 -11.38 21.57
CA GLU A 74 -10.50 -10.45 20.43
C GLU A 74 -10.30 -11.20 19.11
N LEU A 75 -9.54 -12.29 19.11
CA LEU A 75 -9.35 -13.14 17.93
C LEU A 75 -10.67 -13.80 17.49
N GLU A 76 -11.45 -14.34 18.42
CA GLU A 76 -12.74 -14.96 18.12
C GLU A 76 -13.76 -13.96 17.60
N LYS A 77 -13.82 -12.77 18.22
CA LYS A 77 -14.66 -11.67 17.74
C LYS A 77 -14.28 -11.29 16.31
N HIS A 78 -12.99 -11.07 16.05
CA HIS A 78 -12.53 -10.68 14.72
C HIS A 78 -12.82 -11.76 13.66
N GLY A 79 -12.57 -13.04 13.98
CA GLY A 79 -12.91 -14.16 13.10
C GLY A 79 -14.41 -14.28 12.83
N ARG A 80 -15.28 -13.99 13.81
CA ARG A 80 -16.73 -13.91 13.61
C ARG A 80 -17.12 -12.74 12.70
N ASP A 81 -16.58 -11.56 12.94
CA ASP A 81 -16.89 -10.35 12.17
C ASP A 81 -16.45 -10.49 10.70
N MET A 82 -15.33 -11.16 10.44
CA MET A 82 -14.88 -11.53 9.09
C MET A 82 -15.87 -12.49 8.40
N ARG A 83 -16.31 -13.56 9.08
CA ARG A 83 -17.27 -14.53 8.52
C ARG A 83 -18.62 -13.88 8.19
N MET A 84 -19.07 -12.96 9.05
CA MET A 84 -20.31 -12.20 8.86
C MET A 84 -20.16 -11.02 7.88
N LYS A 85 -18.95 -10.78 7.34
CA LYS A 85 -18.63 -9.66 6.43
C LYS A 85 -19.00 -8.28 7.01
N ILE A 86 -18.92 -8.13 8.34
CA ILE A 86 -19.23 -6.88 9.04
C ILE A 86 -18.13 -5.85 8.82
N LEU A 87 -16.88 -6.32 8.73
CA LEU A 87 -15.71 -5.46 8.60
C LEU A 87 -15.60 -4.89 7.17
N LYS A 88 -15.47 -3.57 7.07
CA LYS A 88 -15.23 -2.86 5.81
C LYS A 88 -13.77 -2.45 5.74
N SER A 89 -13.16 -2.64 4.59
CA SER A 89 -11.82 -2.13 4.29
C SER A 89 -11.83 -0.61 4.24
N SER A 90 -10.95 0.04 5.02
CA SER A 90 -10.77 1.50 5.01
C SER A 90 -10.10 2.00 3.71
N SER A 91 -9.37 1.12 3.00
CA SER A 91 -8.67 1.44 1.75
C SER A 91 -9.57 1.58 0.51
N ALA A 92 -10.86 1.21 0.60
CA ALA A 92 -11.78 1.21 -0.55
C ALA A 92 -12.25 2.60 -1.01
N GLN A 93 -11.82 3.67 -0.33
CA GLN A 93 -12.25 5.04 -0.60
C GLN A 93 -11.07 5.91 -1.00
N SER A 94 -10.48 5.63 -2.17
CA SER A 94 -9.88 6.71 -2.93
C SER A 94 -10.84 6.99 -4.08
N PRO A 95 -11.51 8.17 -4.12
CA PRO A 95 -12.18 8.59 -5.33
C PRO A 95 -11.16 8.47 -6.46
N ILE A 96 -11.50 7.76 -7.54
CA ILE A 96 -10.71 7.84 -8.75
C ILE A 96 -10.74 9.32 -9.11
N LYS A 97 -9.63 10.03 -8.87
CA LYS A 97 -9.50 11.40 -9.34
C LYS A 97 -9.49 11.20 -10.84
N GLU A 98 -10.64 11.39 -11.49
CA GLU A 98 -10.75 11.39 -12.93
C GLU A 98 -9.61 12.29 -13.40
N ARG A 99 -8.58 11.67 -13.98
CA ARG A 99 -7.54 12.40 -14.67
C ARG A 99 -8.28 13.01 -15.83
N SER A 100 -8.79 14.21 -15.63
CA SER A 100 -9.27 15.07 -16.70
C SER A 100 -8.10 15.09 -17.66
N ARG A 101 -8.29 14.54 -18.86
CA ARG A 101 -7.31 14.55 -19.94
C ARG A 101 -7.04 16.03 -20.23
N GLY A 102 -6.08 16.60 -19.50
CA GLY A 102 -5.49 17.88 -19.85
C GLY A 102 -5.07 17.78 -21.30
N LYS A 103 -5.43 18.80 -22.08
CA LYS A 103 -5.09 18.93 -23.51
C LYS A 103 -3.65 18.43 -23.70
N SER A 104 -3.48 17.35 -24.45
CA SER A 104 -2.15 16.79 -24.70
C SER A 104 -1.28 17.87 -25.34
N LEU A 105 -0.37 18.46 -24.57
CA LEU A 105 0.71 19.26 -25.13
C LEU A 105 1.81 18.29 -25.56
N SER A 106 1.49 17.41 -26.51
CA SER A 106 2.52 16.69 -27.25
C SER A 106 3.37 17.75 -27.96
N PRO A 107 4.68 17.83 -27.72
CA PRO A 107 5.53 18.78 -28.43
C PRO A 107 5.49 18.42 -29.92
N ARG A 108 4.75 19.20 -30.71
CA ARG A 108 4.69 19.02 -32.16
C ARG A 108 6.08 19.33 -32.71
N ARG A 109 6.83 18.27 -33.04
CA ARG A 109 8.09 18.30 -33.79
C ARG A 109 7.87 19.15 -35.05
N ARG A 110 8.36 20.40 -35.04
CA ARG A 110 8.35 21.29 -36.20
C ARG A 110 9.20 20.64 -37.28
N GLN A 111 8.58 20.25 -38.39
CA GLN A 111 9.28 19.91 -39.62
C GLN A 111 9.90 21.20 -40.17
N SER A 112 11.23 21.25 -40.24
CA SER A 112 11.97 22.32 -40.89
C SER A 112 12.08 22.02 -42.39
N THR A 113 11.26 22.69 -43.20
CA THR A 113 11.50 22.80 -44.65
C THR A 113 12.08 24.18 -44.94
N GLN A 114 13.36 24.19 -45.36
CA GLN A 114 14.08 25.39 -45.82
C GLN A 114 13.41 26.02 -47.05
N ARG A 115 13.25 27.36 -47.09
CA ARG A 115 13.32 28.20 -48.32
C ARG A 115 13.69 29.67 -48.03
N ARG A 116 14.95 29.98 -48.37
CA ARG A 116 15.64 31.19 -48.87
C ARG A 116 14.96 32.59 -48.99
N ASP A 117 15.71 33.60 -48.52
CA ASP A 117 16.01 34.96 -49.02
C ASP A 117 14.94 36.10 -49.11
N LYS A 118 15.03 37.11 -48.22
CA LYS A 118 15.21 38.56 -48.56
C LYS A 118 15.40 39.48 -47.32
N SER A 119 16.62 40.04 -47.18
CA SER A 119 17.12 41.35 -46.63
C SER A 119 16.51 42.09 -45.40
N PRO A 120 17.31 42.94 -44.71
CA PRO A 120 17.23 43.19 -43.27
C PRO A 120 16.56 44.52 -42.88
N ALA A 121 15.92 44.56 -41.71
CA ALA A 121 15.58 45.81 -41.03
C ALA A 121 15.70 45.63 -39.50
N SER A 122 16.58 46.45 -38.93
CA SER A 122 16.91 46.55 -37.51
C SER A 122 15.71 46.98 -36.68
N VAL A 123 15.38 46.22 -35.62
CA VAL A 123 14.63 46.76 -34.47
C VAL A 123 15.19 46.16 -33.19
N GLU A 124 15.96 47.00 -32.51
CA GLU A 124 16.43 46.85 -31.15
C GLU A 124 15.23 46.81 -30.18
N ARG A 125 15.04 45.69 -29.45
CA ARG A 125 14.19 45.66 -28.25
C ARG A 125 14.79 44.76 -27.16
N LYS A 126 15.06 45.43 -26.04
CA LYS A 126 15.54 45.02 -24.71
C LYS A 126 15.00 43.66 -24.19
N PRO A 127 15.80 42.88 -23.41
CA PRO A 127 15.37 41.61 -22.84
C PRO A 127 14.57 41.79 -21.54
N PRO A 128 13.53 40.97 -21.27
CA PRO A 128 13.01 40.81 -19.93
C PRO A 128 13.71 39.62 -19.23
N GLU A 129 14.64 40.00 -18.35
CA GLU A 129 14.92 39.47 -17.01
C GLU A 129 14.51 38.03 -16.65
N LEU A 130 15.51 37.30 -16.14
CA LEU A 130 15.41 36.12 -15.30
C LEU A 130 14.33 36.28 -14.21
N SER A 131 13.38 35.35 -14.16
CA SER A 131 12.58 35.11 -12.95
C SER A 131 13.09 33.84 -12.26
N THR A 132 13.91 34.09 -11.26
CA THR A 132 14.27 33.29 -10.08
C THR A 132 13.82 31.82 -10.02
N LEU A 133 14.84 30.95 -10.07
CA LEU A 133 14.88 29.62 -9.48
C LEU A 133 14.40 29.64 -8.01
N SER A 134 13.34 28.88 -7.69
CA SER A 134 13.23 28.17 -6.42
C SER A 134 12.07 27.17 -6.46
N ASP A 135 12.38 25.89 -6.72
CA ASP A 135 11.91 24.86 -5.79
C ASP A 135 12.82 23.64 -5.91
N GLY A 136 13.68 23.48 -4.91
CA GLY A 136 14.69 22.44 -4.84
C GLY A 136 14.08 21.13 -4.37
N TYR A 137 13.86 20.21 -5.30
CA TYR A 137 13.73 18.79 -4.99
C TYR A 137 14.87 18.02 -5.67
N GLN A 138 15.96 17.81 -4.94
CA GLN A 138 17.01 16.87 -5.33
C GLN A 138 16.71 15.49 -4.75
N ILE A 139 16.50 14.52 -5.65
CA ILE A 139 16.44 13.10 -5.34
C ILE A 139 17.88 12.64 -5.09
N ARG A 140 18.16 12.08 -3.92
CA ARG A 140 19.42 11.38 -3.64
C ARG A 140 19.31 9.96 -4.21
N ILE A 141 20.29 9.57 -5.03
CA ILE A 141 20.55 8.20 -5.47
C ILE A 141 21.58 7.60 -4.51
#